data_AF-X6I051-F1
#
_entry.id   AF-X6I051-F1
#
_cell.length_a   1.000
_cell.length_b   1.000
_cell.length_c   1.000
_cell.angle_alpha   90.00
_cell.angle_beta   90.00
_cell.angle_gamma   90.00
#
_symmetry.space_group_name_H-M   'P 1'
#
loop_
_entity.id
_entity.type
_entity.pdbx_description
1 polymer ?
#
loop_
_entity_poly.entity_id
_entity_poly.type
_entity_poly.pdbx_seq_one_letter_code
_entity_poly.pdbx_strand_id
1 'polypeptide(L)'
;MAVAGVIAFHFGFTGLPGGFTGVDIFFVISGYLITKHLLAEITETRRLNLWRFYARRARRLLPASLFVILATLVAGAFILSPEEQSLYSRGAMFASAYMINLWLIRWLFDYFAADAASNPFVHFWSLSVEEQFYLAWPALLALAAWLRPGKRGAILVIGIAGLVSFAVCAWLTTVSQPWAFYFSPLRVWEFAAGGLGQHGAATSLAKPPAARRAAGVARPGADRRRLSLLQRGSPLPRLPRPGAGGRHSAVAARRFSACAARAER
;
A
#
# COMPACT_ATOMS: atom_id res chain seq x y z
N MET A 1 6.03 8.90 2.83
CA MET A 1 4.74 9.64 2.90
C MET A 1 3.82 9.09 3.98
N ALA A 2 3.60 7.77 4.10
CA ALA A 2 2.80 7.19 5.20
C ALA A 2 3.37 7.50 6.60
N VAL A 3 4.69 7.36 6.79
CA VAL A 3 5.37 7.61 8.07
C VAL A 3 5.18 9.06 8.57
N ALA A 4 5.19 10.04 7.67
CA ALA A 4 4.98 11.45 8.04
C ALA A 4 3.57 11.72 8.57
N GLY A 5 2.55 11.04 8.04
CA GLY A 5 1.17 11.12 8.53
C GLY A 5 0.99 10.49 9.92
N VAL A 6 1.68 9.37 10.19
CA VAL A 6 1.70 8.72 11.51
C VAL A 6 2.40 9.59 12.54
N ILE A 7 3.54 10.19 12.18
CA ILE A 7 4.28 11.12 13.03
C ILE A 7 3.41 12.34 13.35
N ALA A 8 2.77 12.97 12.36
CA ALA A 8 1.91 14.13 12.57
C ALA A 8 0.70 13.83 13.50
N PHE A 9 0.14 12.62 13.42
CA PHE A 9 -0.93 12.17 14.32
C PHE A 9 -0.47 12.03 15.77
N HIS A 10 0.74 11.52 16.00
CA HIS A 10 1.35 11.47 17.35
C HIS A 10 1.71 12.86 17.91
N PHE A 11 1.89 13.88 17.05
CA PHE A 11 2.14 15.26 17.45
C PHE A 11 0.86 16.11 17.64
N GLY A 12 -0.32 15.49 17.74
CA GLY A 12 -1.57 16.18 18.10
C GLY A 12 -2.30 16.86 16.94
N PHE A 13 -1.90 16.63 15.69
CA PHE A 13 -2.65 17.10 14.52
C PHE A 13 -3.83 16.15 14.21
N THR A 14 -4.88 16.24 15.02
CA THR A 14 -6.12 15.45 14.89
C THR A 14 -7.02 15.88 13.72
N GLY A 15 -6.74 17.02 13.08
CA GLY A 15 -7.49 17.56 11.95
C GLY A 15 -7.25 16.87 10.60
N LEU A 16 -6.31 15.91 10.52
CA LEU A 16 -6.09 15.10 9.33
C LEU A 16 -6.65 13.69 9.58
N PRO A 17 -7.74 13.27 8.91
CA PRO A 17 -8.37 11.95 9.11
C PRO A 17 -7.53 10.77 8.57
N GLY A 18 -6.20 10.87 8.57
CA GLY A 18 -5.28 10.03 7.78
C GLY A 18 -4.19 9.29 8.54
N GLY A 19 -4.10 9.41 9.87
CA GLY A 19 -3.02 8.80 10.67
C GLY A 19 -2.94 7.28 10.50
N PHE A 20 -4.08 6.59 10.46
CA PHE A 20 -4.17 5.13 10.25
C PHE A 20 -4.28 4.73 8.78
N THR A 21 -4.73 5.62 7.90
CA THR A 21 -4.84 5.38 6.45
C THR A 21 -3.49 5.08 5.80
N GLY A 22 -2.38 5.50 6.42
CA GLY A 22 -1.03 5.21 5.93
C GLY A 22 -0.72 3.71 5.85
N VAL A 23 -1.18 2.92 6.83
CA VAL A 23 -0.94 1.46 6.84
C VAL A 23 -1.87 0.75 5.86
N ASP A 24 -3.13 1.18 5.75
CA ASP A 24 -4.06 0.63 4.77
C ASP A 24 -3.55 0.85 3.34
N ILE A 25 -3.10 2.07 3.02
CA ILE A 25 -2.49 2.40 1.72
C ILE A 25 -1.23 1.55 1.49
N PHE A 26 -0.41 1.36 2.53
CA PHE A 26 0.77 0.51 2.44
C PHE A 26 0.41 -0.92 2.06
N PHE A 27 -0.56 -1.55 2.74
CA PHE A 27 -1.01 -2.90 2.39
C PHE A 27 -1.64 -2.99 1.00
N VAL A 28 -2.40 -1.98 0.57
CA VAL A 28 -2.93 -1.91 -0.79
C VAL A 28 -1.80 -1.86 -1.83
N ILE A 29 -0.80 -1.00 -1.62
CA ILE A 29 0.36 -0.90 -2.53
C ILE A 29 1.16 -2.20 -2.52
N SER A 30 1.40 -2.79 -1.36
CA SER A 30 2.08 -4.06 -1.20
C SER A 30 1.35 -5.18 -1.95
N GLY A 31 0.02 -5.25 -1.82
CA GLY A 31 -0.85 -6.17 -2.56
C GLY A 31 -0.77 -5.99 -4.08
N TYR A 32 -0.78 -4.75 -4.57
CA TYR A 32 -0.59 -4.46 -5.99
C TYR A 32 0.77 -4.95 -6.49
N LEU A 33 1.86 -4.57 -5.80
CA LEU A 33 3.22 -4.88 -6.22
C LEU A 33 3.49 -6.38 -6.20
N ILE A 34 3.10 -7.08 -5.14
CA ILE A 34 3.35 -8.52 -5.06
C ILE A 34 2.55 -9.30 -6.09
N THR A 35 1.28 -8.97 -6.26
CA THR A 35 0.40 -9.63 -7.23
C THR A 35 0.95 -9.43 -8.65
N LYS A 36 1.36 -8.20 -8.99
CA LYS A 36 1.98 -7.88 -10.28
C LYS A 36 3.26 -8.69 -10.52
N HIS A 37 4.19 -8.74 -9.56
CA HIS A 37 5.44 -9.49 -9.72
C HIS A 37 5.21 -10.99 -9.88
N LEU A 38 4.33 -11.59 -9.07
CA LEU A 38 4.03 -13.02 -9.15
C LEU A 38 3.32 -13.38 -10.45
N LEU A 39 2.34 -12.60 -10.88
CA LEU A 39 1.65 -12.82 -12.16
C LEU A 39 2.58 -12.64 -13.36
N ALA A 40 3.48 -11.66 -13.33
CA ALA A 40 4.50 -11.49 -14.37
C ALA A 40 5.42 -12.72 -14.46
N GLU A 41 5.93 -13.20 -13.31
CA GLU A 41 6.81 -14.38 -13.27
C GLU A 41 6.09 -15.65 -13.78
N ILE A 42 4.83 -15.86 -13.39
CA ILE A 42 3.99 -16.98 -13.88
C ILE A 42 3.79 -16.88 -15.40
N THR A 43 3.54 -15.67 -15.92
CA THR A 43 3.25 -15.46 -17.34
C THR A 43 4.50 -15.68 -18.20
N GLU A 44 5.66 -15.19 -17.74
CA GLU A 44 6.93 -15.26 -18.47
C GLU A 44 7.59 -16.64 -18.39
N THR A 45 7.60 -17.26 -17.20
CA THR A 45 8.42 -18.47 -16.95
C THR A 45 7.61 -19.74 -16.76
N ARG A 46 6.27 -19.64 -16.69
CA ARG A 46 5.34 -20.74 -16.34
C ARG A 46 5.69 -21.46 -15.02
N ARG A 47 6.57 -20.89 -14.20
CA ARG A 47 7.04 -21.44 -12.93
C ARG A 47 7.08 -20.32 -11.89
N LEU A 48 6.92 -20.69 -10.62
CA LEU A 48 7.12 -19.77 -9.49
C LEU A 48 8.38 -20.20 -8.75
N ASN A 49 9.45 -19.40 -8.80
CA ASN A 49 10.64 -19.68 -8.00
C ASN A 49 10.51 -19.01 -6.63
N LEU A 50 9.79 -19.69 -5.73
CA LEU A 50 9.55 -19.21 -4.36
C LEU A 50 10.85 -18.97 -3.59
N TRP A 51 11.86 -19.81 -3.78
CA TRP A 51 13.15 -19.62 -3.13
C TRP A 51 13.80 -18.29 -3.52
N ARG A 52 13.87 -18.00 -4.83
CA ARG A 52 14.44 -16.75 -5.34
C ARG A 52 13.61 -15.55 -4.89
N PHE A 53 12.28 -15.70 -4.84
CA PHE A 53 11.37 -14.68 -4.34
C PHE A 53 11.65 -14.33 -2.87
N TYR A 54 11.64 -15.31 -1.97
CA TYR A 54 11.90 -15.12 -0.55
C TYR A 54 13.33 -14.68 -0.26
N ALA A 55 14.34 -15.20 -0.98
CA ALA A 55 15.74 -14.82 -0.80
C ALA A 55 16.03 -13.36 -1.18
N ARG A 56 15.34 -12.79 -2.17
CA ARG A 56 15.45 -11.35 -2.51
C ARG A 56 14.87 -10.48 -1.39
N ARG A 57 13.72 -10.89 -0.85
CA ARG A 57 13.01 -10.20 0.22
C ARG A 57 13.79 -10.23 1.53
N ALA A 58 14.26 -11.40 1.92
CA ALA A 58 15.11 -11.61 3.10
C ALA A 58 16.36 -10.72 3.07
N ARG A 59 17.10 -10.69 1.96
CA ARG A 59 18.29 -9.84 1.80
C ARG A 59 18.00 -8.34 1.85
N ARG A 60 16.78 -7.92 1.52
CA ARG A 60 16.36 -6.51 1.57
C ARG A 60 15.86 -6.10 2.95
N LEU A 61 15.18 -6.98 3.68
CA LEU A 61 14.46 -6.64 4.91
C LEU A 61 15.21 -7.06 6.19
N LEU A 62 15.76 -8.27 6.24
CA LEU A 62 16.39 -8.82 7.45
C LEU A 62 17.55 -7.96 7.97
N PRO A 63 18.47 -7.43 7.14
CA PRO A 63 19.59 -6.65 7.67
C PRO A 63 19.12 -5.40 8.42
N ALA A 64 18.16 -4.67 7.84
CA ALA A 64 17.64 -3.46 8.42
C ALA A 64 16.78 -3.74 9.67
N SER A 65 15.90 -4.75 9.62
CA SER A 65 15.05 -5.10 10.77
C SER A 65 15.87 -5.58 11.95
N LEU A 66 16.81 -6.51 11.73
CA LEU A 66 17.66 -7.03 12.79
C LEU A 66 18.58 -5.95 13.36
N PHE A 67 19.11 -5.06 12.52
CA PHE A 67 19.90 -3.93 13.01
C PHE A 67 19.09 -3.03 13.95
N VAL A 68 17.88 -2.63 13.57
CA VAL A 68 17.02 -1.79 14.41
C VAL A 68 16.63 -2.51 15.70
N ILE A 69 16.34 -3.82 15.62
CA ILE A 69 16.02 -4.64 16.80
C ILE A 69 17.20 -4.66 17.77
N LEU A 70 18.40 -4.98 17.28
CA LEU A 70 19.61 -5.05 18.10
C LEU A 70 19.97 -3.69 18.68
N ALA A 71 19.95 -2.62 17.88
CA ALA A 71 20.26 -1.27 18.34
C ALA A 71 19.29 -0.81 19.44
N THR A 72 17.99 -1.09 19.28
CA THR A 72 16.97 -0.76 20.28
C THR A 72 17.16 -1.58 21.56
N LEU A 73 17.49 -2.87 21.46
CA LEU A 73 17.78 -3.71 22.64
C LEU A 73 19.02 -3.25 23.40
N VAL A 74 20.09 -2.90 22.68
CA VAL A 74 21.33 -2.37 23.27
C VAL A 74 21.06 -1.04 23.95
N ALA A 75 20.34 -0.11 23.31
CA ALA A 75 19.97 1.16 23.91
C ALA A 75 19.09 0.96 25.16
N GLY A 76 18.11 0.05 25.09
CA GLY A 76 17.24 -0.29 26.22
C GLY A 76 18.03 -0.77 27.44
N ALA A 77 19.08 -1.57 27.24
CA ALA A 77 19.92 -2.07 28.32
C ALA A 77 20.64 -0.98 29.14
N PHE A 78 20.80 0.23 28.58
CA PHE A 78 21.39 1.37 29.29
C PHE A 78 20.35 2.34 29.88
N ILE A 79 19.11 2.31 29.39
CA ILE A 79 18.08 3.31 29.71
C ILE A 79 17.01 2.75 30.64
N LEU A 80 16.67 1.47 30.50
CA LEU A 80 15.49 0.87 31.11
C LEU A 80 15.83 0.08 32.38
N SER A 81 14.84 -0.07 33.26
CA SER A 81 14.93 -1.02 34.36
C SER A 81 14.99 -2.46 33.85
N PRO A 82 15.49 -3.43 34.66
CA PRO A 82 15.53 -4.84 34.26
C PRO A 82 14.17 -5.43 33.88
N GLU A 83 13.09 -4.95 34.52
CA GLU A 83 11.72 -5.40 34.24
C GLU A 83 11.23 -4.90 32.87
N GLU A 84 11.40 -3.62 32.58
CA GLU A 84 11.07 -3.02 31.29
C GLU A 84 11.89 -3.64 30.15
N GLN A 85 13.19 -3.85 30.38
CA GLN A 85 14.08 -4.50 29.41
C GLN A 85 13.64 -5.94 29.10
N SER A 86 13.12 -6.68 30.08
CA SER A 86 12.56 -8.02 29.88
C SER A 86 11.34 -7.98 28.95
N LEU A 87 10.44 -7.02 29.15
CA LEU A 87 9.28 -6.81 28.26
C LEU A 87 9.71 -6.43 26.83
N TYR A 88 10.71 -5.55 26.70
CA TYR A 88 11.24 -5.13 25.40
C TYR A 88 11.89 -6.30 24.66
N SER A 89 12.62 -7.15 25.38
CA SER A 89 13.25 -8.36 24.83
C SER A 89 12.21 -9.36 24.29
N ARG A 90 11.05 -9.49 24.94
CA ARG A 90 9.92 -10.28 24.41
C ARG A 90 9.38 -9.68 23.12
N GLY A 91 9.14 -8.37 23.08
CA GLY A 91 8.72 -7.66 21.87
C GLY A 91 9.71 -7.87 20.72
N ALA A 92 11.02 -7.73 20.98
CA ALA A 92 12.08 -7.99 20.01
C ALA A 92 12.05 -9.43 19.47
N MET A 93 11.84 -10.42 20.34
CA MET A 93 11.71 -11.82 19.93
C MET A 93 10.57 -11.99 18.92
N PHE A 94 9.38 -11.50 19.22
CA PHE A 94 8.25 -11.60 18.30
C PHE A 94 8.43 -10.75 17.04
N ALA A 95 9.05 -9.56 17.14
CA ALA A 95 9.37 -8.72 15.98
C ALA A 95 10.35 -9.41 15.03
N SER A 96 11.40 -10.06 15.58
CA SER A 96 12.40 -10.78 14.80
C SER A 96 11.81 -11.98 14.04
N ALA A 97 10.77 -12.60 14.62
CA ALA A 97 10.01 -13.67 13.99
C ALA A 97 8.90 -13.19 13.04
N TYR A 98 8.71 -11.87 12.87
CA TYR A 98 7.57 -11.28 12.18
C TYR A 98 6.20 -11.71 12.75
N MET A 99 6.09 -11.89 14.06
CA MET A 99 4.89 -12.35 14.79
C MET A 99 4.41 -11.38 15.86
N ILE A 100 4.96 -10.16 15.92
CA ILE A 100 4.62 -9.21 17.00
C ILE A 100 3.16 -8.78 16.97
N ASN A 101 2.51 -8.76 15.80
CA ASN A 101 1.08 -8.47 15.73
C ASN A 101 0.25 -9.50 16.51
N LEU A 102 0.62 -10.79 16.49
CA LEU A 102 -0.09 -11.83 17.24
C LEU A 102 0.16 -11.72 18.75
N TRP A 103 1.38 -11.35 19.13
CA TRP A 103 1.70 -11.04 20.51
C TRP A 103 0.85 -9.86 21.00
N LEU A 104 0.81 -8.75 20.26
CA LEU A 104 0.03 -7.55 20.62
C LEU A 104 -1.46 -7.85 20.80
N ILE A 105 -2.07 -8.72 19.97
CA ILE A 105 -3.47 -9.16 20.15
C ILE A 105 -3.67 -9.70 21.56
N ARG A 106 -2.76 -10.57 22.04
CA ARG A 106 -2.91 -11.24 23.34
C ARG A 106 -2.76 -10.31 24.54
N TRP A 107 -2.05 -9.19 24.39
CA TRP A 107 -1.76 -8.23 25.47
C TRP A 107 -2.77 -7.09 25.57
N LEU A 108 -3.50 -6.73 24.50
CA LEU A 108 -4.57 -5.72 24.60
C LEU A 108 -5.76 -6.18 25.46
N PHE A 109 -5.83 -7.46 25.84
CA PHE A 109 -6.88 -8.02 26.72
C PHE A 109 -6.53 -7.98 28.21
N ASP A 110 -5.29 -7.66 28.59
CA ASP A 110 -4.89 -7.56 29.99
C ASP A 110 -5.04 -6.10 30.48
N TYR A 111 -5.86 -5.90 31.51
CA TYR A 111 -6.14 -4.58 32.11
C TYR A 111 -4.88 -3.89 32.69
N PHE A 112 -3.78 -4.63 32.88
CA PHE A 112 -2.47 -4.15 33.31
C PHE A 112 -1.50 -3.84 32.14
N ALA A 113 -1.94 -3.89 30.89
CA ALA A 113 -1.07 -3.85 29.70
C ALA A 113 -0.73 -2.44 29.15
N ALA A 114 -0.74 -1.40 29.99
CA ALA A 114 -0.27 -0.08 29.58
C ALA A 114 1.17 -0.11 29.00
N ASP A 115 1.96 -1.09 29.43
CA ASP A 115 3.37 -1.24 29.02
C ASP A 115 3.58 -1.93 27.66
N ALA A 116 2.59 -2.65 27.14
CA ALA A 116 2.72 -3.28 25.82
C ALA A 116 2.64 -2.24 24.69
N ALA A 117 1.85 -1.19 24.89
CA ALA A 117 1.76 -0.06 23.97
C ALA A 117 3.01 0.84 24.01
N SER A 118 3.73 0.87 25.14
CA SER A 118 5.00 1.59 25.27
C SER A 118 6.20 0.81 24.73
N ASN A 119 6.00 -0.45 24.30
CA ASN A 119 7.07 -1.24 23.69
C ASN A 119 7.50 -0.62 22.35
N PRO A 120 8.79 -0.30 22.16
CA PRO A 120 9.27 0.40 20.99
C PRO A 120 9.09 -0.44 19.74
N PHE A 121 8.97 -1.76 19.84
CA PHE A 121 8.79 -2.65 18.69
C PHE A 121 7.37 -2.69 18.16
N VAL A 122 6.38 -2.03 18.80
CA VAL A 122 4.99 -2.04 18.33
C VAL A 122 4.91 -1.70 16.83
N HIS A 123 5.70 -0.74 16.32
CA HIS A 123 5.69 -0.37 14.90
C HIS A 123 6.02 -1.52 13.91
N PHE A 124 6.63 -2.61 14.36
CA PHE A 124 6.86 -3.83 13.56
C PHE A 124 5.60 -4.64 13.28
N TRP A 125 4.45 -4.31 13.90
CA TRP A 125 3.19 -5.05 13.70
C TRP A 125 2.78 -5.07 12.21
N SER A 126 2.88 -3.93 11.54
CA SER A 126 2.47 -3.81 10.13
C SER A 126 3.42 -4.57 9.20
N LEU A 127 4.73 -4.52 9.48
CA LEU A 127 5.74 -5.30 8.79
C LEU A 127 5.53 -6.82 8.98
N SER A 128 5.12 -7.23 10.18
CA SER A 128 4.82 -8.63 10.49
C SER A 128 3.64 -9.16 9.68
N VAL A 129 2.54 -8.40 9.62
CA VAL A 129 1.37 -8.71 8.77
C VAL A 129 1.77 -8.79 7.30
N GLU A 130 2.60 -7.85 6.84
CA GLU A 130 3.10 -7.81 5.47
C GLU A 130 3.89 -9.08 5.08
N GLU A 131 4.84 -9.49 5.93
CA GLU A 131 5.67 -10.67 5.67
C GLU A 131 4.87 -11.99 5.75
N GLN A 132 3.93 -12.09 6.69
CA GLN A 132 2.99 -13.23 6.76
C GLN A 132 2.15 -13.32 5.49
N PHE A 133 1.69 -12.17 4.99
CA PHE A 133 0.94 -12.11 3.75
C PHE A 133 1.80 -12.54 2.56
N TYR A 134 3.06 -12.11 2.48
CA TYR A 134 3.95 -12.51 1.40
C TYR A 134 4.31 -13.99 1.39
N LEU A 135 4.23 -14.66 2.54
CA LEU A 135 4.32 -16.11 2.61
C LEU A 135 3.06 -16.79 2.06
N ALA A 136 1.87 -16.28 2.41
CA ALA A 136 0.58 -16.87 2.05
C ALA A 136 0.13 -16.56 0.62
N TRP A 137 0.48 -15.39 0.08
CA TRP A 137 -0.05 -14.89 -1.19
C TRP A 137 0.33 -15.73 -2.41
N PRO A 138 1.59 -16.21 -2.57
CA PRO A 138 1.93 -17.14 -3.65
C PRO A 138 1.11 -18.43 -3.60
N ALA A 139 0.82 -18.95 -2.40
CA ALA A 139 -0.01 -20.14 -2.23
C ALA A 139 -1.46 -19.87 -2.64
N LEU A 140 -2.02 -18.70 -2.30
CA LEU A 140 -3.35 -18.28 -2.73
C LEU A 140 -3.45 -18.19 -4.26
N LEU A 141 -2.44 -17.61 -4.93
CA LEU A 141 -2.40 -17.52 -6.39
C LEU A 141 -2.21 -18.89 -7.06
N ALA A 142 -1.39 -19.77 -6.47
CA ALA A 142 -1.25 -21.14 -6.94
C ALA A 142 -2.57 -21.91 -6.82
N LEU A 143 -3.29 -21.77 -5.70
CA LEU A 143 -4.62 -22.33 -5.51
C LEU A 143 -5.60 -21.77 -6.55
N ALA A 144 -5.57 -20.47 -6.82
CA ALA A 144 -6.41 -19.86 -7.85
C ALA A 144 -6.13 -20.44 -9.25
N ALA A 145 -4.85 -20.64 -9.59
CA ALA A 145 -4.46 -21.24 -10.85
C ALA A 145 -4.88 -22.71 -10.95
N TRP A 146 -4.88 -23.46 -9.85
CA TRP A 146 -5.35 -24.84 -9.79
C TRP A 146 -6.87 -24.96 -9.92
N LEU A 147 -7.63 -24.12 -9.20
CA LEU A 147 -9.10 -24.14 -9.23
C LEU A 147 -9.66 -23.64 -10.56
N ARG A 148 -9.12 -22.53 -11.08
CA ARG A 148 -9.59 -21.90 -12.32
C ARG A 148 -8.40 -21.23 -13.05
N PRO A 149 -7.77 -21.93 -13.99
CA PRO A 149 -6.66 -21.37 -14.75
C PRO A 149 -7.02 -20.04 -15.43
N GLY A 150 -6.09 -19.07 -15.35
CA GLY A 150 -6.19 -17.80 -16.05
C GLY A 150 -6.62 -16.60 -15.19
N LYS A 151 -6.63 -15.41 -15.82
CA LYS A 151 -6.86 -14.11 -15.15
C LYS A 151 -8.16 -14.06 -14.35
N ARG A 152 -9.23 -14.70 -14.85
CA ARG A 152 -10.54 -14.70 -14.18
C ARG A 152 -10.55 -15.48 -12.87
N GLY A 153 -9.80 -16.60 -12.79
CA GLY A 153 -9.69 -17.37 -11.55
C GLY A 153 -8.93 -16.62 -10.47
N ALA A 154 -7.82 -15.97 -10.82
CA ALA A 154 -7.08 -15.11 -9.91
C ALA A 154 -7.97 -13.97 -9.36
N ILE A 155 -8.69 -13.26 -10.24
CA ILE A 155 -9.63 -12.20 -9.83
C ILE A 155 -10.71 -12.74 -8.88
N LEU A 156 -11.31 -13.89 -9.20
CA LEU A 156 -12.35 -14.49 -8.39
C LEU A 156 -11.83 -14.87 -6.98
N VAL A 157 -10.69 -15.57 -6.91
CA VAL A 157 -10.15 -16.03 -5.63
C VAL A 157 -9.66 -14.86 -4.77
N ILE A 158 -8.95 -13.90 -5.36
CA ILE A 158 -8.53 -12.67 -4.64
C ILE A 158 -9.76 -11.89 -4.18
N GLY A 159 -10.79 -11.77 -5.04
CA GLY A 159 -12.03 -11.07 -4.73
C GLY A 159 -12.81 -11.72 -3.60
N ILE A 160 -12.96 -13.05 -3.61
CA ILE A 160 -13.61 -13.79 -2.53
C ILE A 160 -12.82 -13.67 -1.23
N ALA A 161 -11.50 -13.89 -1.28
CA ALA A 161 -10.64 -13.76 -0.10
C ALA A 161 -10.72 -12.36 0.51
N GLY A 162 -10.67 -11.32 -0.33
CA GLY A 162 -10.83 -9.93 0.11
C GLY A 162 -12.21 -9.63 0.67
N LEU A 163 -13.28 -10.11 0.04
CA LEU A 163 -14.65 -9.87 0.51
C LEU A 163 -14.92 -10.57 1.85
N VAL A 164 -14.50 -11.83 1.99
CA VAL A 164 -14.62 -12.58 3.24
C VAL A 164 -13.81 -11.92 4.34
N SER A 165 -12.55 -11.56 4.05
CA SER A 165 -11.69 -10.84 4.99
C SER A 165 -12.33 -9.53 5.47
N PHE A 166 -12.85 -8.71 4.54
CA PHE A 166 -13.52 -7.45 4.86
C PHE A 166 -14.78 -7.65 5.69
N ALA A 167 -15.64 -8.61 5.32
CA ALA A 167 -16.88 -8.88 6.04
C ALA A 167 -16.62 -9.34 7.48
N VAL A 168 -15.67 -10.26 7.67
CA VAL A 168 -15.28 -10.73 9.00
C VAL A 168 -14.59 -9.62 9.79
N CYS A 169 -13.75 -8.78 9.15
CA CYS A 169 -13.14 -7.62 9.78
C CYS A 169 -14.19 -6.63 10.29
N ALA A 170 -15.18 -6.30 9.44
CA ALA A 170 -16.25 -5.36 9.79
C ALA A 170 -17.12 -5.87 10.96
N TRP A 171 -17.45 -7.16 10.95
CA TRP A 171 -18.14 -7.81 12.06
C TRP A 171 -17.28 -7.87 13.32
N LEU A 172 -16.03 -8.32 13.23
CA LEU A 172 -15.19 -8.48 14.41
C LEU A 172 -14.80 -7.14 15.02
N THR A 173 -14.81 -6.05 14.25
CA THR A 173 -14.64 -4.69 14.78
C THR A 173 -15.70 -4.35 15.83
N THR A 174 -16.93 -4.88 15.71
CA THR A 174 -17.99 -4.64 16.70
C THR A 174 -17.90 -5.54 17.93
N VAL A 175 -17.07 -6.58 17.89
CA VAL A 175 -16.92 -7.58 18.98
C VAL A 175 -15.58 -7.38 19.69
N SER A 176 -14.51 -7.18 18.93
CA SER A 176 -13.15 -6.99 19.43
C SER A 176 -12.28 -6.26 18.41
N GLN A 177 -12.14 -4.95 18.61
CA GLN A 177 -11.27 -4.10 17.80
C GLN A 177 -9.81 -4.58 17.74
N PRO A 178 -9.16 -5.07 18.82
CA PRO A 178 -7.77 -5.55 18.77
C PRO A 178 -7.56 -6.68 17.76
N TRP A 179 -8.49 -7.64 17.71
CA TRP A 179 -8.43 -8.73 16.73
C TRP A 179 -8.64 -8.20 15.31
N ALA A 180 -9.64 -7.34 15.10
CA ALA A 180 -9.87 -6.75 13.79
C ALA A 180 -8.66 -5.96 13.27
N PHE A 181 -7.91 -5.32 14.17
CA PHE A 181 -6.77 -4.48 13.82
C PHE A 181 -5.47 -5.27 13.57
N TYR A 182 -5.11 -6.19 14.46
CA TYR A 182 -3.81 -6.86 14.42
C TYR A 182 -3.83 -8.26 13.76
N PHE A 183 -5.00 -8.89 13.61
CA PHE A 183 -5.08 -10.24 13.06
C PHE A 183 -4.96 -10.24 11.54
N SER A 184 -3.86 -10.80 11.03
CA SER A 184 -3.48 -10.72 9.61
C SER A 184 -4.56 -11.18 8.62
N PRO A 185 -5.32 -12.26 8.86
CA PRO A 185 -6.40 -12.68 7.94
C PRO A 185 -7.49 -11.62 7.73
N LEU A 186 -7.72 -10.75 8.70
CA LEU A 186 -8.70 -9.66 8.61
C LEU A 186 -8.15 -8.42 7.91
N ARG A 187 -6.86 -8.44 7.59
CA ARG A 187 -6.13 -7.43 6.83
C ARG A 187 -5.84 -7.88 5.40
N VAL A 188 -6.45 -8.98 4.94
CA VAL A 188 -6.26 -9.50 3.57
C VAL A 188 -7.01 -8.64 2.55
N TRP A 189 -8.09 -7.97 2.94
CA TRP A 189 -8.89 -7.16 2.03
C TRP A 189 -8.12 -5.96 1.45
N GLU A 190 -7.19 -5.35 2.20
CA GLU A 190 -6.35 -4.26 1.71
C GLU A 190 -5.44 -4.76 0.58
N PHE A 191 -4.74 -5.88 0.80
CA PHE A 191 -3.87 -6.44 -0.22
C PHE A 191 -4.67 -6.97 -1.42
N ALA A 192 -5.87 -7.52 -1.19
CA ALA A 192 -6.77 -7.96 -2.24
C ALA A 192 -7.24 -6.77 -3.10
N ALA A 193 -7.57 -5.62 -2.50
CA ALA A 193 -7.90 -4.40 -3.23
C ALA A 193 -6.74 -3.97 -4.15
N GLY A 194 -5.51 -4.00 -3.65
CA GLY A 194 -4.30 -3.76 -4.45
C GLY A 194 -4.10 -4.77 -5.58
N GLY A 195 -4.23 -6.05 -5.26
CA GLY A 195 -4.08 -7.17 -6.19
C GLY A 195 -5.13 -7.16 -7.30
N LEU A 196 -6.36 -6.75 -7.01
CA LEU A 196 -7.41 -6.53 -8.03
C LEU A 196 -7.12 -5.30 -8.89
N GLY A 197 -6.62 -4.22 -8.30
CA GLY A 197 -6.31 -2.98 -9.00
C GLY A 197 -5.33 -3.16 -10.19
N GLN A 198 -4.39 -4.10 -10.08
CA GLN A 198 -3.43 -4.37 -11.16
C GLN A 198 -4.11 -4.93 -12.43
N HIS A 199 -5.26 -5.60 -12.29
CA HIS A 199 -6.00 -6.15 -13.42
C HIS A 199 -6.84 -5.11 -14.19
N GLY A 200 -7.19 -3.99 -13.55
CA GLY A 200 -7.98 -2.89 -14.12
C GLY A 200 -7.15 -1.68 -14.61
N ALA A 201 -5.94 -1.48 -14.07
CA ALA A 201 -5.05 -0.40 -14.51
C ALA A 201 -4.54 -0.58 -15.96
N ALA A 202 -4.39 -1.82 -16.42
CA ALA A 202 -3.95 -2.13 -17.78
C ALA A 202 -4.95 -1.69 -18.87
N THR A 203 -6.23 -1.50 -18.52
CA THR A 203 -7.28 -1.10 -19.46
C THR A 203 -7.48 0.42 -19.56
N SER A 204 -6.95 1.23 -18.63
CA SER A 204 -7.23 2.68 -18.60
C SER A 204 -6.12 3.56 -19.19
N LEU A 205 -4.92 3.03 -19.43
CA LEU A 205 -3.80 3.78 -20.01
C LEU A 205 -3.50 3.43 -21.48
N ALA A 206 -4.31 2.56 -22.10
CA ALA A 206 -4.29 2.37 -23.54
C ALA A 206 -4.91 3.61 -24.21
N LYS A 207 -4.09 4.63 -24.46
CA LYS A 207 -4.41 5.71 -25.40
C LYS A 207 -4.89 5.09 -26.73
N PRO A 208 -6.00 5.54 -27.33
CA PRO A 208 -6.42 5.04 -28.63
C PRO A 208 -5.33 5.31 -29.69
N PRO A 209 -5.05 4.37 -30.61
CA PRO A 209 -4.11 4.58 -31.70
C PRO A 209 -4.77 5.42 -32.80
N ALA A 210 -4.93 6.72 -32.57
CA ALA A 210 -5.52 7.62 -33.57
C ALA A 210 -5.01 9.06 -33.43
N ALA A 211 -3.70 9.28 -33.61
CA ALA A 211 -3.16 10.63 -33.84
C ALA A 211 -1.79 10.61 -34.55
N ARG A 212 -1.55 9.62 -35.42
CA ARG A 212 -0.30 9.53 -36.21
C ARG A 212 -0.56 9.32 -37.70
N ARG A 213 -1.57 10.00 -38.23
CA ARG A 213 -1.81 10.17 -39.66
C ARG A 213 -2.44 11.54 -39.92
N ALA A 214 -1.67 12.60 -39.72
CA ALA A 214 -1.93 13.93 -40.29
C ALA A 214 -0.70 14.84 -40.07
N ALA A 215 0.43 14.45 -40.65
CA ALA A 215 1.53 15.38 -40.90
C ALA A 215 2.32 14.86 -42.10
N GLY A 216 1.61 14.67 -43.23
CA GLY A 216 2.23 14.74 -44.53
C GLY A 216 2.61 16.19 -44.79
N VAL A 217 3.74 16.63 -44.23
CA VAL A 217 4.41 17.84 -44.69
C VAL A 217 5.41 17.39 -45.74
N ALA A 218 4.99 17.49 -46.99
CA ALA A 218 5.88 17.51 -48.12
C ALA A 218 6.95 18.57 -47.86
N ARG A 219 8.23 18.17 -47.95
CA ARG A 219 9.36 19.11 -47.98
C ARG A 219 9.45 19.71 -49.38
N PRO A 220 9.35 21.04 -49.57
CA PRO A 220 9.95 21.68 -50.72
C PRO A 220 11.38 22.08 -50.34
N GLY A 221 12.36 21.68 -51.17
CA GLY A 221 13.73 22.16 -51.07
C GLY A 221 13.76 23.68 -51.23
N ALA A 222 14.37 24.35 -50.27
CA ALA A 222 14.66 25.78 -50.36
C ALA A 222 15.96 25.97 -51.14
N ASP A 223 15.81 26.31 -52.43
CA ASP A 223 16.85 26.98 -53.20
C ASP A 223 16.93 28.44 -52.76
N ARG A 224 18.12 28.87 -52.39
CA ARG A 224 18.44 30.22 -51.92
C ARG A 224 18.62 31.12 -53.14
N ARG A 225 17.60 31.89 -53.54
CA ARG A 225 17.75 33.15 -54.30
C ARG A 225 16.42 33.92 -54.34
N ARG A 226 16.49 35.23 -54.11
CA ARG A 226 15.41 36.26 -54.03
C ARG A 226 14.57 36.15 -52.75
N LEU A 227 14.84 36.86 -51.65
CA LEU A 227 15.20 38.27 -51.46
C LEU A 227 14.31 39.25 -52.22
N SER A 228 13.76 40.18 -51.44
CA SER A 228 13.01 41.38 -51.76
C SER A 228 11.64 41.15 -52.42
N LEU A 229 10.59 41.23 -51.62
CA LEU A 229 9.54 42.26 -51.72
C LEU A 229 8.41 41.92 -50.74
N LEU A 230 7.80 42.97 -50.17
CA LEU A 230 6.59 42.95 -49.33
C LEU A 230 6.81 42.78 -47.81
N GLN A 231 7.62 43.68 -47.23
CA GLN A 231 7.27 44.27 -45.94
C GLN A 231 6.35 45.47 -46.18
N ARG A 232 5.05 45.35 -45.87
CA ARG A 232 4.17 46.49 -45.53
C ARG A 232 3.04 46.02 -44.60
N GLY A 233 2.90 46.69 -43.45
CA GLY A 233 1.61 46.96 -42.80
C GLY A 233 1.18 46.08 -41.62
N SER A 234 1.50 46.56 -40.40
CA SER A 234 0.75 46.64 -39.11
C SER A 234 -0.67 46.00 -38.95
N PRO A 235 -1.26 45.96 -37.73
CA PRO A 235 -0.77 45.59 -36.39
C PRO A 235 -1.69 44.54 -35.69
N LEU A 236 -1.22 43.96 -34.57
CA LEU A 236 -1.95 42.99 -33.72
C LEU A 236 -3.16 43.59 -32.97
N PRO A 237 -4.28 42.86 -32.80
CA PRO A 237 -5.21 43.06 -31.71
C PRO A 237 -4.96 42.06 -30.56
N ARG A 238 -4.86 42.58 -29.33
CA ARG A 238 -4.89 41.81 -28.08
C ARG A 238 -6.32 41.33 -27.81
N LEU A 239 -6.46 40.11 -27.25
CA LEU A 239 -7.70 39.64 -26.63
C LEU A 239 -7.44 39.04 -25.24
N PRO A 240 -8.46 39.03 -24.35
CA PRO A 240 -8.31 39.12 -22.90
C PRO A 240 -8.37 37.76 -22.20
N ARG A 241 -7.86 37.71 -20.96
CA ARG A 241 -8.07 36.60 -20.02
C ARG A 241 -9.47 36.68 -19.40
N PRO A 242 -10.14 35.53 -19.22
CA PRO A 242 -10.88 35.23 -18.00
C PRO A 242 -10.32 33.90 -17.40
N GLY A 243 -10.28 33.68 -16.10
CA GLY A 243 -11.26 34.03 -15.07
C GLY A 243 -11.70 32.70 -14.45
N ALA A 244 -11.31 32.46 -13.20
CA ALA A 244 -11.61 31.24 -12.46
C ALA A 244 -13.10 31.17 -12.08
N GLY A 245 -13.68 29.96 -12.13
CA GLY A 245 -14.99 29.69 -11.56
C GLY A 245 -15.56 28.34 -11.99
N GLY A 246 -15.60 27.37 -11.09
CA GLY A 246 -16.24 26.08 -11.33
C GLY A 246 -16.15 25.14 -10.14
N ARG A 247 -17.15 25.22 -9.25
CA ARG A 247 -17.42 24.26 -8.16
C ARG A 247 -17.96 22.94 -8.72
N HIS A 248 -18.18 21.98 -7.83
CA HIS A 248 -18.74 20.62 -7.99
C HIS A 248 -17.66 19.55 -8.23
N SER A 249 -17.23 18.80 -7.22
CA SER A 249 -18.01 17.66 -6.72
C SER A 249 -17.45 17.18 -5.38
N ALA A 250 -18.13 17.44 -4.26
CA ALA A 250 -17.70 17.05 -2.91
C ALA A 250 -18.78 16.29 -2.14
N VAL A 251 -19.57 15.45 -2.82
CA VAL A 251 -20.66 14.69 -2.19
C VAL A 251 -20.44 13.17 -2.24
N ALA A 252 -19.49 12.67 -3.03
CA ALA A 252 -19.21 11.22 -3.11
C ALA A 252 -18.17 10.72 -2.08
N ALA A 253 -17.37 11.59 -1.47
CA ALA A 253 -16.25 11.21 -0.59
C ALA A 253 -16.66 10.90 0.86
N ARG A 254 -17.90 11.18 1.27
CA ARG A 254 -18.33 11.07 2.68
C ARG A 254 -18.77 9.67 3.12
N ARG A 255 -18.85 8.70 2.21
CA ARG A 255 -19.30 7.32 2.54
C ARG A 255 -18.16 6.31 2.77
N PHE A 256 -16.92 6.62 2.35
CA PHE A 256 -15.76 5.76 2.62
C PHE A 256 -15.22 5.89 4.05
N SER A 257 -15.40 7.05 4.70
CA SER A 257 -14.94 7.28 6.09
C SER A 257 -15.81 6.62 7.17
N ALA A 258 -17.00 6.12 6.83
CA ALA A 258 -17.95 5.62 7.84
C ALA A 258 -17.57 4.28 8.47
N CYS A 259 -16.61 3.54 7.89
CA CYS A 259 -16.08 2.31 8.48
C CYS A 259 -14.96 2.58 9.52
N ALA A 260 -14.26 3.72 9.40
CA ALA A 260 -13.20 4.12 10.33
C ALA A 260 -13.69 4.99 11.50
N ALA A 261 -14.78 5.76 11.32
CA ALA A 261 -15.21 6.76 12.30
C ALA A 261 -16.24 6.28 13.35
N ARG A 262 -16.66 5.00 13.32
CA ARG A 262 -17.65 4.47 14.28
C ARG A 262 -17.05 3.58 15.37
N ALA A 263 -15.72 3.57 15.46
CA ALA A 263 -14.93 2.88 16.49
C ALA A 263 -14.62 3.78 17.71
N GLU A 264 -15.21 4.97 17.81
CA GLU A 264 -14.88 5.96 18.86
C GLU A 264 -16.12 6.53 19.59
N ARG A 265 -17.03 5.66 19.99
CA ARG A 265 -17.88 5.92 21.16
C ARG A 265 -17.89 4.72 22.08
#